data_AF-A0A349ES21-F1
#
_entry.id   AF-A0A349ES21-F1
#
_cell.length_a   1.000
_cell.length_b   1.000
_cell.length_c   1.000
_cell.angle_alpha   90.00
_cell.angle_beta   90.00
_cell.angle_gamma   90.00
#
_symmetry.space_group_name_H-M   'P 1'
#
loop_
_entity.id
_entity.type
_entity.pdbx_description
1 polymer ?
#
loop_
_entity_poly.entity_id
_entity_poly.type
_entity_poly.pdbx_seq_one_letter_code
_entity_poly.pdbx_strand_id
1 'polypeptide(L)'
;MKMLFRWFGAAYAVCTAMAVLLALSAAGPAQAYQFKNESGSVTGSFDTTISIGAMWRMQDQDPSLIGITNGGTSRSPNEDDGDLNYDRGDLVSGLVKVTHEFDVAYGNYGVFLRGYYFYDYAASRNKEELGPLAKDRLINDVKLLDAYGRASFDLGGRTLNVRAGNQVVSWGESTFIPNGINVINPVDVTRLRAPGAEL
;
A
#
# COMPACT_ATOMS: atom_id res chain seq x y z
N MET A 1 4.90 -31.46 32.68
CA MET A 1 5.37 -30.50 31.64
C MET A 1 4.21 -29.94 30.78
N LYS A 2 3.05 -29.58 31.38
CA LYS A 2 1.88 -29.01 30.67
C LYS A 2 1.55 -27.55 31.05
N MET A 3 2.24 -26.98 32.06
CA MET A 3 1.95 -25.62 32.55
C MET A 3 2.74 -24.51 31.83
N LEU A 4 3.92 -24.80 31.27
CA LEU A 4 4.74 -23.80 30.59
C LEU A 4 4.15 -23.31 29.25
N PHE A 5 3.35 -24.13 28.56
CA PHE A 5 2.77 -23.77 27.25
C PHE A 5 1.59 -22.79 27.35
N ARG A 6 0.89 -22.74 28.50
CA ARG A 6 -0.26 -21.82 28.71
C ARG A 6 0.17 -20.38 29.01
N TRP A 7 1.40 -20.17 29.46
CA TRP A 7 1.90 -18.84 29.85
C TRP A 7 2.33 -18.02 28.62
N PHE A 8 2.93 -18.67 27.62
CA PHE A 8 3.27 -18.01 26.34
C PHE A 8 2.04 -17.54 25.57
N GLY A 9 0.96 -18.34 25.55
CA GLY A 9 -0.28 -17.97 24.85
C GLY A 9 -1.01 -16.76 25.47
N ALA A 10 -1.01 -16.66 26.81
CA ALA A 10 -1.61 -15.53 27.50
C ALA A 10 -0.79 -14.24 27.34
N ALA A 11 0.56 -14.33 27.37
CA ALA A 11 1.44 -13.20 27.13
C ALA A 11 1.34 -12.70 25.67
N TYR A 12 1.26 -13.61 24.70
CA TYR A 12 1.05 -13.25 23.29
C TYR A 12 -0.30 -12.56 23.06
N ALA A 13 -1.38 -13.08 23.67
CA ALA A 13 -2.72 -12.50 23.56
C ALA A 13 -2.84 -11.11 24.20
N VAL A 14 -2.13 -10.87 25.31
CA VAL A 14 -2.08 -9.56 25.98
C VAL A 14 -1.25 -8.57 25.16
N CYS A 15 -0.11 -9.00 24.60
CA CYS A 15 0.71 -8.15 23.73
C CYS A 15 -0.01 -7.78 22.41
N THR A 16 -0.73 -8.71 21.78
CA THR A 16 -1.52 -8.42 20.57
C THR A 16 -2.71 -7.52 20.87
N ALA A 17 -3.42 -7.73 22.00
CA ALA A 17 -4.51 -6.83 22.41
C ALA A 17 -4.01 -5.41 22.70
N MET A 18 -2.84 -5.26 23.33
CA MET A 18 -2.22 -3.95 23.54
C MET A 18 -1.79 -3.27 22.23
N ALA A 19 -1.22 -4.02 21.28
CA ALA A 19 -0.84 -3.47 19.98
C ALA A 19 -2.05 -2.98 19.17
N VAL A 20 -3.17 -3.70 19.23
CA VAL A 20 -4.44 -3.29 18.59
C VAL A 20 -5.01 -2.04 19.27
N LEU A 21 -4.98 -1.97 20.61
CA LEU A 21 -5.44 -0.78 21.35
C LEU A 21 -4.56 0.45 21.08
N LEU A 22 -3.24 0.27 20.95
CA LEU A 22 -2.31 1.34 20.56
C LEU A 22 -2.58 1.83 19.12
N ALA A 23 -2.80 0.91 18.17
CA ALA A 23 -3.14 1.26 16.79
C ALA A 23 -4.48 2.02 16.69
N LEU A 24 -5.49 1.61 17.47
CA LEU A 24 -6.78 2.32 17.55
C LEU A 24 -6.66 3.72 18.18
N SER A 25 -5.71 3.91 19.10
CA SER A 25 -5.46 5.21 19.74
C SER A 25 -4.64 6.19 18.89
N ALA A 26 -3.96 5.70 17.84
CA ALA A 26 -3.14 6.52 16.94
C ALA A 26 -3.93 7.09 15.74
N ALA A 27 -5.21 6.75 15.59
CA ALA A 27 -6.09 7.34 14.59
C ALA A 27 -6.46 8.78 14.98
N GLY A 28 -5.52 9.71 14.77
CA GLY A 28 -5.78 11.14 14.89
C GLY A 28 -6.78 11.64 13.85
N PRO A 29 -7.39 12.83 14.06
CA PRO A 29 -8.26 13.43 13.06
C PRO A 29 -7.49 13.62 11.74
N ALA A 30 -8.09 13.20 10.63
CA ALA A 30 -7.56 13.47 9.30
C ALA A 30 -7.38 14.99 9.12
N GLN A 31 -6.12 15.42 9.00
CA GLN A 31 -5.77 16.83 8.77
C GLN A 31 -5.75 17.06 7.25
N ALA A 32 -6.85 17.57 6.73
CA ALA A 32 -6.91 18.11 5.38
C ALA A 32 -6.65 19.62 5.48
N TYR A 33 -5.54 20.11 4.90
CA TYR A 33 -5.32 21.55 4.82
C TYR A 33 -6.00 22.08 3.57
N GLN A 34 -7.18 22.66 3.75
CA GLN A 34 -7.89 23.37 2.68
C GLN A 34 -7.53 24.85 2.74
N PHE A 35 -7.14 25.42 1.60
CA PHE A 35 -6.88 26.84 1.49
C PHE A 35 -7.75 27.47 0.41
N LYS A 36 -8.18 28.70 0.68
CA LYS A 36 -8.98 29.50 -0.22
C LYS A 36 -8.49 30.94 -0.13
N ASN A 37 -8.24 31.57 -1.26
CA ASN A 37 -7.90 33.00 -1.29
C ASN A 37 -9.15 33.84 -0.95
N GLU A 38 -8.96 35.07 -0.47
CA GLU A 38 -10.02 36.02 -0.09
C GLU A 38 -11.02 36.27 -1.24
N SER A 39 -10.53 36.30 -2.48
CA SER A 39 -11.38 36.45 -3.67
C SER A 39 -12.14 35.18 -4.07
N GLY A 40 -11.85 34.05 -3.43
CA GLY A 40 -12.42 32.73 -3.73
C GLY A 40 -12.03 32.13 -5.08
N SER A 41 -11.17 32.81 -5.84
CA SER A 41 -10.75 32.42 -7.18
C SER A 41 -9.75 31.26 -7.19
N VAL A 42 -8.96 31.12 -6.13
CA VAL A 42 -8.05 29.98 -5.89
C VAL A 42 -8.57 29.18 -4.72
N THR A 43 -8.74 27.88 -4.93
CA THR A 43 -9.04 26.89 -3.89
C THR A 43 -8.08 25.73 -4.01
N GLY A 44 -7.69 25.13 -2.91
CA GLY A 44 -6.92 23.90 -2.96
C GLY A 44 -6.97 23.10 -1.67
N SER A 45 -6.46 21.88 -1.76
CA SER A 45 -6.22 21.00 -0.62
C SER A 45 -4.82 20.42 -0.66
N PHE A 46 -4.26 20.19 0.52
CA PHE A 46 -3.13 19.33 0.73
C PHE A 46 -3.50 18.29 1.78
N ASP A 47 -3.56 17.04 1.34
CA ASP A 47 -4.00 15.90 2.13
C ASP A 47 -2.82 14.95 2.33
N THR A 48 -2.66 14.44 3.54
CA THR A 48 -1.61 13.47 3.87
C THR A 48 -2.22 12.28 4.57
N THR A 49 -2.00 11.09 4.02
CA THR A 49 -2.45 9.82 4.59
C THR A 49 -1.24 8.99 4.99
N ILE A 50 -1.20 8.57 6.25
CA ILE A 50 -0.17 7.68 6.79
C ILE A 50 -0.84 6.37 7.16
N SER A 51 -0.31 5.25 6.65
CA SER A 51 -0.79 3.91 6.95
C SER A 51 0.36 3.06 7.48
N ILE A 52 0.13 2.37 8.59
CA ILE A 52 1.11 1.49 9.24
C ILE A 52 0.49 0.10 9.31
N GLY A 53 1.21 -0.91 8.80
CA GLY A 53 0.77 -2.29 8.74
C GLY A 53 1.87 -3.26 9.13
N ALA A 54 1.50 -4.38 9.73
CA ALA A 54 2.42 -5.44 10.10
C ALA A 54 1.85 -6.81 9.73
N MET A 55 2.73 -7.75 9.38
CA MET A 55 2.38 -9.12 9.01
C MET A 55 3.34 -10.09 9.71
N TRP A 56 2.80 -11.15 10.29
CA TRP A 56 3.59 -12.22 10.92
C TRP A 56 3.30 -13.58 10.31
N ARG A 57 4.32 -14.44 10.26
CA ARG A 57 4.17 -15.84 9.86
C ARG A 57 3.65 -16.67 11.04
N MET A 58 2.47 -17.29 10.91
CA MET A 58 1.84 -18.04 12.01
C MET A 58 2.02 -19.57 11.93
N GLN A 59 2.46 -20.08 10.78
CA GLN A 59 2.66 -21.50 10.54
C GLN A 59 4.15 -21.82 10.39
N ASP A 60 4.53 -23.08 10.64
CA ASP A 60 5.89 -23.53 10.34
C ASP A 60 6.09 -23.54 8.82
N GLN A 61 7.34 -23.64 8.38
CA GLN A 61 7.69 -23.89 7.00
C GLN A 61 6.99 -25.14 6.47
N ASP A 62 6.46 -25.07 5.25
CA ASP A 62 5.76 -26.16 4.60
C ASP A 62 6.71 -26.86 3.61
N PRO A 63 7.11 -28.12 3.86
CA PRO A 63 7.98 -28.86 2.95
C PRO A 63 7.43 -28.97 1.53
N SER A 64 6.13 -28.83 1.31
CA SER A 64 5.53 -28.82 -0.03
C SER A 64 5.79 -27.55 -0.83
N LEU A 65 6.19 -26.47 -0.15
CA LEU A 65 6.59 -25.20 -0.76
C LEU A 65 8.11 -25.10 -0.93
N ILE A 66 8.89 -25.99 -0.30
CA ILE A 66 10.36 -25.99 -0.34
C ILE A 66 10.88 -26.95 -1.39
N GLY A 67 11.83 -26.51 -2.23
CA GLY A 67 12.45 -27.33 -3.25
C GLY A 67 13.15 -28.56 -2.67
N ILE A 68 13.13 -29.69 -3.39
CA ILE A 68 13.85 -30.91 -2.99
C ILE A 68 15.35 -30.63 -2.74
N THR A 69 15.95 -29.72 -3.51
CA THR A 69 17.36 -29.29 -3.32
C THR A 69 17.60 -28.56 -1.99
N ASN A 70 16.56 -27.99 -1.41
CA ASN A 70 16.58 -27.22 -0.16
C ASN A 70 15.97 -28.01 1.03
N GLY A 71 15.72 -29.32 0.86
CA GLY A 71 15.25 -30.22 1.93
C GLY A 71 13.73 -30.39 2.02
N GLY A 72 12.97 -29.85 1.06
CA GLY A 72 11.53 -30.04 0.96
C GLY A 72 11.10 -31.14 -0.01
N THR A 73 9.90 -30.96 -0.58
CA THR A 73 9.22 -31.91 -1.48
C THR A 73 8.73 -31.25 -2.78
N SER A 74 8.87 -29.93 -2.91
CA SER A 74 8.56 -29.20 -4.15
C SER A 74 9.57 -29.53 -5.24
N ARG A 75 9.09 -29.57 -6.49
CA ARG A 75 9.93 -29.84 -7.67
C ARG A 75 10.83 -28.66 -8.06
N SER A 76 10.52 -27.46 -7.58
CA SER A 76 11.22 -26.23 -7.96
C SER A 76 11.67 -25.47 -6.71
N PRO A 77 12.96 -25.09 -6.61
CA PRO A 77 13.43 -24.19 -5.57
C PRO A 77 13.24 -22.71 -5.93
N ASN A 78 12.75 -22.36 -7.13
CA ASN A 78 12.67 -20.95 -7.54
C ASN A 78 11.59 -20.13 -6.81
N GLU A 79 10.72 -20.79 -6.03
CA GLU A 79 9.57 -20.16 -5.35
C GLU A 79 9.59 -20.41 -3.84
N ASP A 80 10.63 -21.05 -3.31
CA ASP A 80 10.66 -21.47 -1.90
C ASP A 80 11.22 -20.41 -0.94
N ASP A 81 11.87 -19.36 -1.45
CA ASP A 81 12.38 -18.24 -0.67
C ASP A 81 11.30 -17.59 0.21
N GLY A 82 10.04 -17.53 -0.25
CA GLY A 82 8.94 -17.01 0.56
C GLY A 82 8.67 -17.84 1.81
N ASP A 83 9.03 -19.11 1.79
CA ASP A 83 8.91 -20.04 2.91
C ASP A 83 10.20 -20.09 3.75
N LEU A 84 11.34 -20.27 3.09
CA LEU A 84 12.66 -20.41 3.71
C LEU A 84 13.13 -19.17 4.48
N ASN A 85 12.72 -17.98 4.05
CA ASN A 85 13.18 -16.73 4.66
C ASN A 85 12.48 -16.38 5.98
N TYR A 86 11.46 -17.12 6.40
CA TYR A 86 10.65 -16.77 7.56
C TYR A 86 10.28 -18.01 8.37
N ASP A 87 10.58 -17.98 9.67
CA ASP A 87 10.16 -19.00 10.62
C ASP A 87 8.82 -18.64 11.28
N ARG A 88 8.18 -19.62 11.94
CA ARG A 88 6.95 -19.34 12.70
C ARG A 88 7.25 -18.29 13.77
N GLY A 89 6.44 -17.23 13.76
CA GLY A 89 6.52 -16.11 14.70
C GLY A 89 7.29 -14.91 14.14
N ASP A 90 7.95 -15.05 12.99
CA ASP A 90 8.70 -13.95 12.40
C ASP A 90 7.78 -12.84 11.88
N LEU A 91 8.25 -11.61 12.06
CA LEU A 91 7.70 -10.43 11.41
C LEU A 91 8.12 -10.47 9.94
N VAL A 92 7.15 -10.67 9.05
CA VAL A 92 7.35 -10.76 7.60
C VAL A 92 7.39 -9.37 6.96
N SER A 93 6.52 -8.48 7.42
CA SER A 93 6.39 -7.10 6.93
C SER A 93 6.11 -6.14 8.09
N GLY A 94 6.78 -5.00 8.10
CA GLY A 94 6.56 -3.89 9.02
C GLY A 94 6.52 -2.60 8.20
N LEU A 95 5.41 -2.40 7.51
CA LEU A 95 5.27 -1.41 6.44
C LEU A 95 4.70 -0.09 6.96
N VAL A 96 5.36 1.01 6.58
CA VAL A 96 4.82 2.36 6.66
C VAL A 96 4.61 2.89 5.25
N LYS A 97 3.43 3.41 4.96
CA LYS A 97 3.07 4.08 3.70
C LYS A 97 2.67 5.51 3.98
N VAL A 98 3.08 6.43 3.12
CA VAL A 98 2.67 7.83 3.17
C VAL A 98 2.23 8.26 1.77
N THR A 99 1.04 8.82 1.67
CA THR A 99 0.52 9.43 0.45
C THR A 99 0.29 10.91 0.71
N HIS A 100 0.75 11.75 -0.22
CA HIS A 100 0.48 13.18 -0.24
C HIS A 100 -0.33 13.51 -1.48
N GLU A 101 -1.43 14.21 -1.32
CA GLU A 101 -2.30 14.65 -2.41
C GLU A 101 -2.38 16.17 -2.39
N PHE A 102 -2.21 16.76 -3.55
CA PHE A 102 -2.27 18.20 -3.74
C PHE A 102 -3.20 18.50 -4.90
N ASP A 103 -4.31 19.19 -4.61
CA ASP A 103 -5.26 19.66 -5.61
C ASP A 103 -5.35 21.17 -5.52
N VAL A 104 -5.19 21.87 -6.64
CA VAL A 104 -5.40 23.31 -6.72
C VAL A 104 -6.25 23.62 -7.93
N ALA A 105 -7.23 24.49 -7.73
CA ALA A 105 -8.08 25.04 -8.76
C ALA A 105 -8.00 26.56 -8.79
N TYR A 106 -7.99 27.12 -9.99
CA TYR A 106 -8.15 28.54 -10.26
C TYR A 106 -9.23 28.73 -11.32
N GLY A 107 -10.38 29.26 -10.92
CA GLY A 107 -11.55 29.39 -11.79
C GLY A 107 -11.95 28.04 -12.39
N ASN A 108 -11.81 27.90 -13.72
CA ASN A 108 -12.16 26.70 -14.45
C ASN A 108 -10.98 25.76 -14.76
N TYR A 109 -9.79 26.05 -14.22
CA TYR A 109 -8.58 25.24 -14.38
C TYR A 109 -8.17 24.62 -13.04
N GLY A 110 -7.46 23.49 -13.09
CA GLY A 110 -6.83 22.93 -11.90
C GLY A 110 -5.69 21.98 -12.21
N VAL A 111 -4.93 21.64 -11.18
CA VAL A 111 -3.80 20.70 -11.21
C VAL A 111 -3.94 19.76 -10.02
N PHE A 112 -3.71 18.48 -10.27
CA PHE A 112 -3.68 17.44 -9.25
C PHE A 112 -2.35 16.71 -9.28
N LEU A 113 -1.76 16.51 -8.10
CA LEU A 113 -0.53 15.74 -7.87
C LEU A 113 -0.74 14.75 -6.73
N ARG A 114 -0.27 13.51 -6.89
CA ARG A 114 -0.26 12.50 -5.83
C ARG A 114 1.11 11.84 -5.70
N GLY A 115 1.79 12.12 -4.60
CA GLY A 115 3.04 11.47 -4.22
C GLY A 115 2.80 10.30 -3.26
N TYR A 116 3.60 9.25 -3.39
CA TYR A 116 3.54 8.06 -2.56
C TYR A 116 4.94 7.62 -2.15
N TYR A 117 5.11 7.26 -0.88
CA TYR A 117 6.33 6.71 -0.33
C TYR A 117 6.00 5.52 0.56
N PHE A 118 6.89 4.54 0.59
CA PHE A 118 6.80 3.48 1.59
C PHE A 118 8.16 3.02 2.09
N TYR A 119 8.14 2.42 3.27
CA TYR A 119 9.29 1.75 3.88
C TYR A 119 8.83 0.51 4.64
N ASP A 120 9.41 -0.65 4.35
CA ASP A 120 9.19 -1.90 5.07
C ASP A 120 10.39 -2.28 5.92
N TYR A 121 10.25 -2.10 7.23
CA TYR A 121 11.29 -2.38 8.20
C TYR A 121 11.66 -3.87 8.24
N ALA A 122 10.69 -4.77 8.21
CA ALA A 122 10.94 -6.19 8.32
C ALA A 122 11.60 -6.73 7.05
N ALA A 123 11.16 -6.26 5.87
CA ALA A 123 11.79 -6.60 4.60
C ALA A 123 13.23 -6.07 4.49
N SER A 124 13.60 -5.03 5.24
CA SER A 124 14.97 -4.50 5.24
C SER A 124 15.98 -5.38 6.00
N ARG A 125 15.52 -6.28 6.87
CA ARG A 125 16.40 -7.08 7.73
C ARG A 125 16.99 -8.27 6.98
N ASN A 126 18.29 -8.49 7.12
CA ASN A 126 19.00 -9.68 6.62
C ASN A 126 18.80 -9.94 5.11
N LYS A 127 18.62 -8.87 4.31
CA LYS A 127 18.42 -8.93 2.85
C LYS A 127 19.60 -8.30 2.09
N GLU A 128 20.82 -8.54 2.56
CA GLU A 128 22.05 -7.96 1.97
C GLU A 128 22.25 -8.41 0.52
N GLU A 129 21.81 -9.63 0.21
CA GLU A 129 21.91 -10.26 -1.10
C GLU A 129 20.96 -9.67 -2.17
N LEU A 130 19.98 -8.86 -1.75
CA LEU A 130 19.07 -8.22 -2.70
C LEU A 130 19.79 -7.12 -3.51
N GLY A 131 19.69 -7.24 -4.83
CA GLY A 131 20.10 -6.17 -5.74
C GLY A 131 19.23 -4.91 -5.59
N PRO A 132 19.69 -3.75 -6.11
CA PRO A 132 19.00 -2.47 -5.95
C PRO A 132 17.52 -2.51 -6.34
N LEU A 133 17.17 -3.13 -7.47
CA LEU A 133 15.79 -3.23 -7.94
C LEU A 133 14.87 -4.00 -6.97
N ALA A 134 15.39 -5.03 -6.31
CA ALA A 134 14.62 -5.79 -5.35
C ALA A 134 14.41 -4.99 -4.06
N LYS A 135 15.43 -4.22 -3.65
CA LYS A 135 15.32 -3.29 -2.50
C LYS A 135 14.29 -2.20 -2.77
N ASP A 136 14.29 -1.61 -3.96
CA ASP A 136 13.30 -0.59 -4.33
C ASP A 136 11.87 -1.15 -4.30
N ARG A 137 11.69 -2.39 -4.76
CA ARG A 137 10.35 -3.02 -4.81
C ARG A 137 9.85 -3.55 -3.48
N LEU A 138 10.74 -4.02 -2.60
CA LEU A 138 10.36 -4.71 -1.36
C LEU A 138 10.54 -3.84 -0.12
N ILE A 139 11.62 -3.05 -0.06
CA ILE A 139 12.01 -2.28 1.12
C ILE A 139 11.46 -0.86 1.03
N ASN A 140 11.80 -0.09 -0.01
CA ASN A 140 11.38 1.31 -0.08
C ASN A 140 11.35 1.90 -1.50
N ASP A 141 10.38 2.77 -1.79
CA ASP A 141 10.31 3.52 -3.04
C ASP A 141 9.60 4.86 -2.85
N VAL A 142 9.84 5.79 -3.76
CA VAL A 142 9.10 7.06 -3.89
C VAL A 142 8.53 7.13 -5.29
N LYS A 143 7.19 7.25 -5.40
CA LYS A 143 6.47 7.30 -6.67
C LYS A 143 5.62 8.55 -6.78
N LEU A 144 5.58 9.14 -7.96
CA LEU A 144 4.54 10.10 -8.35
C LEU A 144 3.44 9.32 -9.07
N LEU A 145 2.32 9.08 -8.37
CA LEU A 145 1.24 8.22 -8.84
C LEU A 145 0.37 8.92 -9.88
N ASP A 146 -0.02 10.16 -9.59
CA ASP A 146 -0.86 10.96 -10.47
C ASP A 146 -0.25 12.35 -10.63
N ALA A 147 -0.29 12.88 -11.85
CA ALA A 147 0.09 14.24 -12.17
C ALA A 147 -0.66 14.68 -13.43
N TYR A 148 -1.71 15.48 -13.26
CA TYR A 148 -2.53 15.93 -14.38
C TYR A 148 -3.09 17.34 -14.18
N GLY A 149 -3.32 18.02 -15.29
CA GLY A 149 -4.09 19.26 -15.37
C GLY A 149 -5.54 18.96 -15.74
N ARG A 150 -6.46 19.80 -15.27
CA ARG A 150 -7.89 19.74 -15.58
C ARG A 150 -8.42 21.11 -16.00
N ALA A 151 -9.38 21.11 -16.92
CA ALA A 151 -10.11 22.30 -17.34
C ALA A 151 -11.58 21.97 -17.59
N SER A 152 -12.48 22.90 -17.23
CA SER A 152 -13.91 22.79 -17.45
C SER A 152 -14.41 23.95 -18.32
N PHE A 153 -15.26 23.66 -19.29
CA PHE A 153 -15.83 24.66 -20.21
C PHE A 153 -17.34 24.48 -20.30
N ASP A 154 -18.10 25.58 -20.31
CA ASP A 154 -19.53 25.53 -20.67
C ASP A 154 -19.66 25.75 -22.17
N LEU A 155 -20.16 24.74 -22.88
CA LEU A 155 -20.38 24.75 -24.32
C LEU A 155 -21.84 24.42 -24.60
N GLY A 156 -22.63 25.46 -24.86
CA GLY A 156 -24.04 25.32 -25.22
C GLY A 156 -24.89 24.71 -24.10
N GLY A 157 -24.63 25.08 -22.84
CA GLY A 157 -25.35 24.55 -21.67
C GLY A 157 -24.91 23.14 -21.25
N ARG A 158 -23.76 22.67 -21.75
CA ARG A 158 -23.14 21.40 -21.37
C ARG A 158 -21.72 21.66 -20.85
N THR A 159 -21.35 21.02 -19.75
CA THR A 159 -19.98 21.08 -19.24
C THR A 159 -19.09 20.08 -19.97
N LEU A 160 -18.06 20.59 -20.67
CA LEU A 160 -16.95 19.80 -21.18
C LEU A 160 -15.81 19.81 -20.15
N ASN A 161 -15.44 18.61 -19.66
CA ASN A 161 -14.28 18.44 -18.79
C ASN A 161 -13.12 17.80 -19.56
N VAL A 162 -11.97 18.44 -19.51
CA VAL A 162 -10.74 17.96 -20.14
C VAL A 162 -9.71 17.69 -19.04
N ARG A 163 -9.06 16.52 -19.06
CA ARG A 163 -7.93 16.19 -18.20
C ARG A 163 -6.78 15.65 -19.03
N ALA A 164 -5.57 16.11 -18.75
CA ALA A 164 -4.37 15.67 -19.45
C ALA A 164 -3.20 15.47 -18.48
N GLY A 165 -2.54 14.33 -18.59
CA GLY A 165 -1.43 13.92 -17.71
C GLY A 165 -1.56 12.47 -17.27
N ASN A 166 -0.71 12.07 -16.32
CA ASN A 166 -0.76 10.76 -15.69
C ASN A 166 -1.91 10.74 -14.67
N GLN A 167 -2.88 9.84 -14.87
CA GLN A 167 -4.08 9.77 -14.05
C GLN A 167 -4.67 8.37 -14.10
N VAL A 168 -5.32 7.94 -13.01
CA VAL A 168 -6.23 6.80 -13.07
C VAL A 168 -7.48 7.16 -13.86
N VAL A 169 -7.80 6.36 -14.88
CA VAL A 169 -9.05 6.49 -15.66
C VAL A 169 -9.93 5.28 -15.42
N SER A 170 -11.04 5.49 -14.68
CA SER A 170 -12.07 4.46 -14.52
C SER A 170 -13.19 4.68 -15.54
N TRP A 171 -13.34 3.72 -16.44
CA TRP A 171 -14.37 3.65 -17.47
C TRP A 171 -15.58 2.81 -17.03
N GLY A 172 -15.61 2.38 -15.77
CA GLY A 172 -16.59 1.43 -15.23
C GLY A 172 -16.23 -0.03 -15.51
N GLU A 173 -16.70 -0.92 -14.64
CA GLU A 173 -16.58 -2.37 -14.80
C GLU A 173 -17.93 -2.98 -15.17
N SER A 174 -17.93 -3.99 -16.05
CA SER A 174 -19.13 -4.76 -16.35
C SER A 174 -19.52 -5.58 -15.12
N THR A 175 -20.80 -5.55 -14.75
CA THR A 175 -21.32 -6.36 -13.63
C THR A 175 -21.20 -7.87 -13.85
N PHE A 176 -20.93 -8.31 -15.09
CA PHE A 176 -21.00 -9.73 -15.48
C PHE A 176 -19.69 -10.33 -15.98
N ILE A 177 -18.71 -9.52 -16.39
CA ILE A 177 -17.42 -10.02 -16.91
C ILE A 177 -16.30 -9.27 -16.20
N PRO A 178 -15.53 -9.93 -15.32
CA PRO A 178 -14.31 -9.36 -14.79
C PRO A 178 -13.32 -9.13 -15.94
N ASN A 179 -12.68 -7.97 -15.95
CA ASN A 179 -11.89 -7.36 -17.05
C ASN A 179 -12.70 -6.44 -17.98
N GLY A 180 -12.78 -5.16 -17.60
CA GLY A 180 -13.21 -4.05 -18.47
C GLY A 180 -12.04 -3.18 -18.95
N ILE A 181 -12.32 -2.00 -19.52
CA ILE A 181 -11.30 -1.05 -20.01
C ILE A 181 -10.39 -0.53 -18.88
N ASN A 182 -10.81 -0.68 -17.61
CA ASN A 182 -10.02 -0.33 -16.43
C ASN A 182 -8.67 -1.05 -16.34
N VAL A 183 -8.44 -2.14 -17.10
CA VAL A 183 -7.12 -2.81 -17.24
C VAL A 183 -6.01 -1.90 -17.76
N ILE A 184 -6.36 -0.73 -18.33
CA ILE A 184 -5.38 0.28 -18.74
C ILE A 184 -4.61 0.86 -17.56
N ASN A 185 -5.16 0.80 -16.34
CA ASN A 185 -4.48 1.23 -15.12
C ASN A 185 -3.71 0.02 -14.55
N PRO A 186 -2.36 0.03 -14.57
CA PRO A 186 -1.59 -1.08 -14.06
C PRO A 186 -1.72 -1.21 -12.54
N VAL A 187 -1.82 -2.45 -12.04
CA VAL A 187 -1.83 -2.75 -10.61
C VAL A 187 -0.44 -3.14 -10.11
N ASP A 188 -0.06 -2.64 -8.94
CA ASP A 188 1.18 -3.05 -8.27
C ASP A 188 0.91 -4.29 -7.41
N VAL A 189 1.16 -5.46 -8.01
CA VAL A 189 0.85 -6.77 -7.40
C VAL A 189 1.62 -7.01 -6.10
N THR A 190 2.83 -6.44 -5.98
CA THR A 190 3.64 -6.53 -4.77
C THR A 190 2.98 -5.75 -3.64
N ARG A 191 2.44 -4.57 -3.93
CA ARG A 191 1.76 -3.73 -2.94
C ARG A 191 0.39 -4.28 -2.56
N LEU A 192 -0.32 -4.97 -3.46
CA LEU A 192 -1.59 -5.65 -3.15
C LEU A 192 -1.46 -6.76 -2.10
N ARG A 193 -0.27 -7.35 -1.96
CA ARG A 193 0.00 -8.40 -0.96
C ARG A 193 0.54 -7.86 0.36
N ALA A 194 0.75 -6.55 0.45
CA ALA A 194 1.27 -5.92 1.65
C ALA A 194 0.16 -5.74 2.72
N PRO A 195 0.51 -5.70 4.02
CA PRO A 195 -0.48 -5.44 5.06
C PRO A 195 -1.14 -4.07 4.87
N GLY A 196 -2.46 -4.02 5.02
CA GLY A 196 -3.24 -2.80 4.80
C GLY A 196 -3.31 -2.36 3.33
N ALA A 197 -3.18 -3.28 2.37
CA ALA A 197 -3.49 -3.01 0.97
C ALA A 197 -4.98 -2.66 0.80
N GLU A 198 -5.24 -1.66 -0.04
CA GLU A 198 -6.58 -1.21 -0.42
C GLU A 198 -6.75 -1.51 -1.92
N LEU A 199 -7.96 -1.93 -2.31
CA LEU A 199 -8.34 -2.26 -3.70
C LEU A 199 -9.05 -1.08 -4.36
#